data_AF-A0A518S9T1-F1
#
_entry.id   AF-A0A518S9T1-F1
#
_cell.length_a   1.000
_cell.length_b   1.000
_cell.length_c   1.000
_cell.angle_alpha   90.00
_cell.angle_beta   90.00
_cell.angle_gamma   90.00
#
_symmetry.space_group_name_H-M   'P 1'
#
loop_
_entity.id
_entity.type
_entity.pdbx_description
1 polymer ?
#
loop_
_entity_poly.entity_id
_entity_poly.type
_entity_poly.pdbx_seq_one_letter_code
_entity_poly.pdbx_strand_id
1 'polypeptide(L)' 'MAFEREKLVEAAWASLGVVVFIAALVGTASMSGASLGRQGTFAVIGSLVLFLVLMGGIGVYLSTRD' A
#
# COMPACT_ATOMS: atom_id res chain seq x y z
N MET A 1 24.61 -7.30 11.78
CA MET A 1 24.09 -6.40 12.83
C MET A 1 23.52 -5.08 12.29
N ALA A 2 24.32 -4.07 11.88
CA ALA A 2 23.77 -2.77 11.43
C ALA A 2 23.03 -2.86 10.08
N PHE A 3 23.69 -3.45 9.07
CA PHE A 3 23.10 -3.71 7.75
C PHE A 3 21.85 -4.60 7.78
N GLU A 4 21.84 -5.62 8.66
CA GLU A 4 20.64 -6.45 8.89
C GLU A 4 19.47 -5.66 9.47
N ARG A 5 19.74 -4.70 10.36
CA ARG A 5 18.69 -3.84 10.95
C ARG A 5 18.11 -2.90 9.90
N GLU A 6 18.92 -2.34 9.01
CA GLU A 6 18.44 -1.52 7.90
C GLU A 6 17.57 -2.33 6.94
N LYS A 7 18.02 -3.52 6.54
CA LYS A 7 17.23 -4.42 5.69
C LYS A 7 15.91 -4.86 6.33
N LEU A 8 15.90 -5.07 7.65
CA LEU A 8 14.68 -5.32 8.41
C LEU A 8 13.73 -4.12 8.42
N VAL A 9 14.26 -2.89 8.51
CA VAL A 9 13.46 -1.66 8.49
C VAL A 9 12.85 -1.43 7.10
N GLU A 10 13.61 -1.64 6.02
CA GLU A 10 13.10 -1.59 4.65
C GLU A 10 11.97 -2.60 4.44
N ALA A 11 12.18 -3.85 4.88
CA ALA A 11 11.18 -4.91 4.79
C ALA A 11 9.92 -4.58 5.61
N ALA A 12 10.09 -3.95 6.78
CA ALA A 12 8.96 -3.52 7.61
C ALA A 12 8.13 -2.41 6.92
N TRP A 13 8.78 -1.42 6.30
CA TRP A 13 8.08 -0.37 5.55
C TRP A 13 7.32 -0.92 4.34
N ALA A 14 7.95 -1.82 3.58
CA ALA A 14 7.29 -2.48 2.45
C ALA A 14 6.08 -3.31 2.91
N SER A 15 6.25 -4.07 4.00
CA SER A 15 5.17 -4.88 4.59
C SER A 15 4.02 -4.00 5.08
N LEU A 16 4.32 -2.88 5.72
CA LEU A 16 3.31 -1.91 6.18
C LEU A 16 2.53 -1.32 5.00
N GLY A 17 3.20 -1.02 3.88
CA GLY A 17 2.53 -0.59 2.65
C GLY A 17 1.53 -1.61 2.10
N VAL A 18 1.88 -2.90 2.13
CA VAL A 18 0.97 -3.99 1.74
C VAL A 18 -0.23 -4.07 2.69
N VAL A 19 -0.01 -3.95 4.00
CA VAL A 19 -1.10 -3.95 5.00
C VAL A 19 -2.08 -2.79 4.75
N VAL A 20 -1.56 -1.59 4.48
CA VAL A 20 -2.40 -0.42 4.16
C VAL A 20 -3.21 -0.66 2.88
N PHE A 21 -2.63 -1.30 1.86
CA PHE A 21 -3.34 -1.64 0.64
C PHE A 21 -4.47 -2.64 0.87
N ILE A 22 -4.21 -3.71 1.62
CA ILE A 22 -5.24 -4.69 1.99
C ILE A 22 -6.37 -4.00 2.76
N ALA A 23 -6.04 -3.13 3.72
CA ALA A 23 -7.04 -2.37 4.47
C ALA A 23 -7.91 -1.48 3.56
N ALA A 24 -7.31 -0.83 2.55
CA ALA A 24 -8.04 -0.04 1.57
C ALA A 24 -8.99 -0.89 0.71
N LEU A 25 -8.57 -2.10 0.30
CA LEU A 25 -9.42 -3.03 -0.44
C LEU A 25 -10.58 -3.55 0.41
N VAL A 26 -10.31 -3.93 1.65
CA VAL A 26 -11.36 -4.40 2.59
C VAL A 26 -12.35 -3.28 2.88
N GLY A 27 -11.88 -2.05 3.10
CA GLY A 27 -12.74 -0.88 3.27
C GLY A 27 -13.58 -0.58 2.03
N THR A 28 -13.00 -0.72 0.83
CA THR A 28 -13.74 -0.58 -0.42
C THR A 28 -14.84 -1.64 -0.58
N ALA A 29 -14.52 -2.89 -0.24
CA ALA A 29 -15.44 -4.01 -0.31
C ALA A 29 -16.61 -3.85 0.68
N SER A 30 -16.35 -3.35 1.89
CA SER A 30 -17.40 -3.14 2.89
C SER A 30 -18.40 -2.04 2.50
N MET A 31 -17.95 -1.04 1.73
CA MET A 31 -18.80 0.07 1.26
C MET A 31 -19.58 -0.25 -0.02
N SER A 32 -19.03 -1.12 -0.89
CA SER A 32 -19.62 -1.38 -2.22
C SER A 32 -20.64 -2.54 -2.24
N GLY A 33 -20.71 -3.34 -1.17
CA GLY A 33 -21.55 -4.54 -1.13
C GLY A 33 -21.12 -5.61 -2.13
N ALA A 34 -22.03 -6.52 -2.51
CA ALA A 34 -21.72 -7.68 -3.37
C ALA A 34 -21.57 -7.35 -4.87
N SER A 35 -21.83 -6.10 -5.29
CA SER A 35 -21.84 -5.71 -6.70
C SER A 35 -20.66 -4.80 -7.02
N LEU A 36 -19.80 -5.26 -7.94
CA LEU A 36 -18.77 -4.45 -8.61
C LEU A 36 -19.42 -3.56 -9.69
N GLY A 37 -20.33 -2.69 -9.27
CA GLY A 37 -20.83 -1.62 -10.12
C GLY A 37 -19.73 -0.60 -10.42
N ARG A 38 -20.03 0.37 -11.29
CA ARG A 38 -19.09 1.42 -11.73
C ARG A 38 -18.33 2.08 -10.56
N GLN A 39 -19.02 2.30 -9.45
CA GLN A 39 -18.46 2.90 -8.23
C GLN A 39 -17.43 1.99 -7.53
N GLY A 40 -17.70 0.69 -7.44
CA GLY A 40 -16.77 -0.30 -6.88
C GLY A 40 -15.51 -0.45 -7.73
N THR A 41 -15.64 -0.44 -9.06
CA THR A 41 -14.48 -0.46 -9.98
C THR A 41 -13.57 0.75 -9.76
N PHE A 42 -14.14 1.95 -9.66
CA PHE A 42 -13.34 3.15 -9.39
C PHE A 42 -12.67 3.12 -8.02
N ALA A 43 -13.32 2.58 -7.00
CA ALA A 43 -12.72 2.45 -5.67
C ALA A 43 -11.56 1.45 -5.65
N VAL A 44 -11.64 0.33 -6.38
CA VAL A 44 -10.52 -0.60 -6.56
C VAL A 44 -9.36 0.07 -7.30
N ILE A 45 -9.63 0.80 -8.38
CA ILE A 45 -8.60 1.55 -9.11
C ILE A 45 -7.96 2.60 -8.21
N GLY A 46 -8.75 3.34 -7.43
CA GLY A 46 -8.25 4.30 -6.46
C GLY A 46 -7.34 3.66 -5.41
N SER A 47 -7.71 2.47 -4.93
CA SER A 47 -6.89 1.68 -3.99
C SER A 47 -5.55 1.28 -4.59
N LEU A 48 -5.54 0.89 -5.88
CA LEU A 48 -4.32 0.57 -6.62
C LEU A 48 -3.42 1.80 -6.80
N VAL A 49 -4.00 2.94 -7.21
CA VAL A 49 -3.24 4.19 -7.37
C VAL A 49 -2.65 4.63 -6.03
N LEU A 50 -3.43 4.57 -4.94
CA LEU A 50 -2.96 4.85 -3.59
C LEU A 50 -1.77 3.97 -3.22
N PHE A 51 -1.84 2.66 -3.48
CA PHE A 51 -0.75 1.74 -3.20
C PHE A 51 0.52 2.04 -3.99
N LEU A 52 0.38 2.33 -5.28
CA LEU A 52 1.52 2.71 -6.14
C LEU A 52 2.21 3.98 -5.64
N VAL A 53 1.42 5.01 -5.27
CA VAL A 53 1.95 6.25 -4.71
C VAL A 53 2.64 6.00 -3.37
N LEU A 54 2.05 5.16 -2.52
CA LEU A 54 2.60 4.85 -1.20
C LEU A 54 3.92 4.07 -1.31
N MET A 55 3.98 3.03 -2.14
CA MET A 55 5.21 2.26 -2.38
C MET A 55 6.27 3.08 -3.12
N GLY A 56 5.87 3.90 -4.09
CA GLY A 56 6.77 4.85 -4.74
C GLY A 56 7.35 5.86 -3.75
N GLY A 57 6.52 6.41 -2.87
CA GLY A 57 6.94 7.33 -1.81
C GLY A 57 7.88 6.68 -0.80
N ILE A 58 7.59 5.44 -0.36
CA ILE A 58 8.50 4.67 0.51
C ILE A 58 9.84 4.43 -0.20
N GLY A 59 9.82 4.04 -1.48
CA GLY A 59 11.04 3.83 -2.26
C GLY A 59 11.90 5.09 -2.37
N VAL A 60 11.29 6.24 -2.68
CA VAL A 60 11.99 7.54 -2.71
C VAL A 60 12.55 7.89 -1.34
N TYR A 61 11.75 7.73 -0.28
CA TYR A 61 12.16 8.05 1.08
C TYR A 61 13.37 7.22 1.53
N LEU A 62 13.35 5.91 1.29
CA LEU A 62 14.46 5.02 1.60
C LEU A 62 15.69 5.41 0.77
N SER A 63 15.53 5.69 -0.53
CA SER A 63 16.63 6.14 -1.40
C SER A 63 17.26 7.47 -0.99
N THR A 64 16.54 8.34 -0.29
CA THR A 64 17.08 9.62 0.23
C THR A 64 17.71 9.50 1.62
N ARG A 65 17.61 8.33 2.24
CA ARG A 65 18.14 8.04 3.58
C ARG A 65 19.44 7.23 3.56
N ASP A 66 19.78 6.65 2.41
CA ASP A 66 21.14 6.18 2.09
C ASP A 66 22.09 7.38 1.93
#